data_AF-A0A9N9N2Z6-F1
#
_entry.id   AF-A0A9N9N2Z6-F1
#
_cell.length_a   1.000
_cell.length_b   1.000
_cell.length_c   1.000
_cell.angle_alpha   90.00
_cell.angle_beta   90.00
_cell.angle_gamma   90.00
#
_symmetry.space_group_name_H-M   'P 1'
#
loop_
_entity.id
_entity.type
_entity.pdbx_description
1 polymer ?
#
loop_
_entity_poly.entity_id
_entity_poly.type
_entity_poly.pdbx_seq_one_letter_code
_entity_poly.pdbx_strand_id
1 'polypeptide(L)'
;MGKKKNKNKVSGAVKTAAKTEKKLANKLKKELADLGEEDIAKVIAEIEREEAKRSAATEKILAGPPSTRAYASLTPHPINNELIMFGGEYHNGQTTEVYNELLFYNPEKNLWRQVKAPGAPPPRSAHQAVATPANKYDQLIRISELFQYA
;
A
#
# COMPACT_ATOMS: atom_id res chain seq x y z
N MET A 1 53.29 15.68 52.90
CA MET A 1 52.98 16.79 51.96
C MET A 1 53.96 16.69 50.79
N GLY A 2 53.64 16.53 49.50
CA GLY A 2 52.41 16.30 48.74
C GLY A 2 52.82 15.90 47.31
N LYS A 3 52.23 14.83 46.75
CA LYS A 3 52.42 14.42 45.34
C LYS A 3 51.55 15.31 44.46
N LYS A 4 52.12 16.08 43.52
CA LYS A 4 51.38 16.85 42.51
C LYS A 4 51.34 16.09 41.18
N LYS A 5 50.12 15.75 40.74
CA LYS A 5 49.77 15.13 39.45
C LYS A 5 49.69 16.17 38.32
N ASN A 6 49.78 15.61 37.10
CA ASN A 6 49.22 16.06 35.81
C ASN A 6 49.97 17.07 34.94
N LYS A 7 50.50 16.56 33.82
CA LYS A 7 50.32 17.13 32.48
C LYS A 7 50.10 15.98 31.49
N ASN A 8 48.84 15.74 31.12
CA ASN A 8 48.47 14.84 30.01
C ASN A 8 48.99 15.44 28.70
N LYS A 9 50.20 15.06 28.29
CA LYS A 9 50.76 15.37 26.98
C LYS A 9 50.28 14.28 26.03
N VAL A 10 49.16 14.53 25.33
CA VAL A 10 48.67 13.65 24.26
C VAL A 10 49.81 13.48 23.25
N SER A 11 50.35 12.26 23.14
CA SER A 11 51.51 11.98 22.31
C SER A 11 51.14 12.12 20.83
N GLY A 12 52.10 12.57 20.00
CA GLY A 12 51.90 12.76 18.57
C GLY A 12 51.40 11.51 17.85
N ALA A 13 51.74 10.32 18.36
CA ALA A 13 51.28 9.03 17.83
C ALA A 13 49.75 8.87 17.91
N VAL A 14 49.10 9.35 18.98
CA VAL A 14 47.63 9.28 19.13
C VAL A 14 46.92 10.22 18.15
N LYS A 15 47.51 11.41 17.89
CA LYS A 15 46.97 12.36 16.89
C LYS A 15 47.16 11.87 15.45
N THR A 16 48.26 11.16 15.19
CA THR A 16 48.52 10.55 13.88
C THR A 16 47.60 9.36 13.63
N ALA A 17 47.40 8.47 14.62
CA ALA A 17 46.47 7.35 14.52
C ALA A 17 45.03 7.81 14.23
N ALA A 18 44.52 8.80 14.98
CA ALA A 18 43.18 9.35 14.75
C ALA A 18 43.02 10.03 13.38
N LYS A 19 44.07 10.65 12.82
CA LYS A 19 44.05 11.19 11.45
C LYS A 19 44.05 10.08 10.40
N THR A 20 44.80 9.01 10.63
CA THR A 20 44.86 7.85 9.74
C THR A 20 43.53 7.09 9.71
N GLU A 21 42.90 6.89 10.86
CA GLU A 21 41.56 6.28 10.97
C GLU A 21 40.49 7.13 10.29
N LYS A 22 40.52 8.46 10.50
CA LYS A 22 39.56 9.37 9.83
C LYS A 22 39.76 9.37 8.30
N LYS A 23 41.01 9.24 7.82
CA LYS A 23 41.32 9.12 6.39
C LYS A 23 40.88 7.77 5.82
N LEU A 24 41.06 6.68 6.57
CA LEU A 24 40.61 5.35 6.18
C LEU A 24 39.07 5.28 6.13
N ALA A 25 38.38 5.84 7.12
CA ALA A 25 36.92 5.91 7.15
C ALA A 25 36.34 6.74 6.00
N ASN A 26 36.98 7.87 5.66
CA ASN A 26 36.58 8.67 4.50
C ASN A 26 36.86 7.95 3.17
N LYS A 27 37.94 7.17 3.08
CA LYS A 27 38.25 6.37 1.89
C LYS A 27 37.27 5.22 1.74
N LEU A 28 36.93 4.51 2.81
CA LEU A 28 35.91 3.46 2.81
C LEU A 28 34.54 4.01 2.42
N LYS A 29 34.15 5.17 2.95
CA LYS A 29 32.90 5.86 2.57
C LYS A 29 32.88 6.23 1.09
N LYS A 30 34.02 6.62 0.53
CA LYS A 30 34.13 6.95 -0.89
C LYS A 30 34.09 5.69 -1.76
N GLU A 31 34.77 4.63 -1.37
CA GLU A 31 34.71 3.34 -2.09
C GLU A 31 33.30 2.74 -2.05
N LEU A 32 32.59 2.79 -0.92
CA LEU A 32 31.18 2.37 -0.81
C LEU A 32 30.26 3.22 -1.72
N ALA A 33 30.50 4.53 -1.81
CA ALA A 33 29.77 5.40 -2.73
C ALA A 33 30.11 5.13 -4.21
N ASP A 34 31.39 4.87 -4.53
CA ASP A 34 31.86 4.58 -5.89
C ASP A 34 31.40 3.19 -6.39
N LEU A 35 31.12 2.24 -5.49
CA LEU A 35 30.51 0.94 -5.82
C LEU A 35 29.01 1.02 -6.14
N GLY A 36 28.39 2.20 -6.07
CA GLY A 36 26.96 2.37 -6.36
C GLY A 36 26.05 1.69 -5.33
N GLU A 37 26.59 1.32 -4.17
CA GLU A 37 25.81 1.03 -2.97
C GLU A 37 25.25 2.35 -2.40
N GLU A 38 24.50 3.08 -3.24
CA GLU A 38 23.69 4.19 -2.79
C GLU A 38 22.65 3.64 -1.82
N ASP A 39 22.97 3.75 -0.53
CA ASP A 39 22.12 3.54 0.65
C ASP A 39 20.92 2.62 0.35
N ILE A 40 21.12 1.31 0.49
CA ILE A 40 20.04 0.31 0.38
C ILE A 40 18.79 0.77 1.16
N ALA A 41 18.99 1.44 2.30
CA ALA A 41 17.92 2.07 3.07
C ALA A 41 17.12 3.14 2.32
N LYS A 42 17.77 3.98 1.50
CA LYS A 42 17.12 4.99 0.65
C LYS A 42 16.37 4.36 -0.51
N VAL A 43 16.94 3.31 -1.13
CA VAL A 43 16.27 2.55 -2.19
C VAL A 43 15.05 1.82 -1.64
N ILE A 44 15.16 1.16 -0.48
CA ILE A 44 14.03 0.53 0.21
C ILE A 44 12.97 1.59 0.56
N ALA A 45 13.36 2.73 1.14
CA ALA A 45 12.41 3.79 1.48
C ALA A 45 11.71 4.39 0.24
N GLU A 46 12.37 4.46 -0.91
CA GLU A 46 11.75 4.90 -2.15
C GLU A 46 10.82 3.82 -2.73
N ILE A 47 11.20 2.54 -2.67
CA ILE A 47 10.34 1.41 -3.05
C ILE A 47 9.11 1.37 -2.16
N GLU A 48 9.24 1.45 -0.84
CA GLU A 48 8.11 1.49 0.10
C GLU A 48 7.21 2.71 -0.14
N ARG A 49 7.78 3.87 -0.47
CA ARG A 49 7.02 5.07 -0.81
C ARG A 49 6.29 4.91 -2.15
N GLU A 50 6.94 4.33 -3.15
CA GLU A 50 6.33 4.04 -4.45
C GLU A 50 5.25 2.97 -4.33
N GLU A 51 5.49 1.92 -3.56
CA GLU A 51 4.53 0.86 -3.25
C GLU A 51 3.36 1.42 -2.46
N ALA A 52 3.57 2.25 -1.45
CA ALA A 52 2.49 2.92 -0.72
C ALA A 52 1.63 3.83 -1.62
N LYS A 53 2.26 4.51 -2.59
CA LYS A 53 1.54 5.30 -3.60
C LYS A 53 0.81 4.42 -4.60
N ARG A 54 1.41 3.31 -5.04
CA ARG A 54 0.78 2.33 -5.92
C ARG A 54 -0.32 1.55 -5.20
N SER A 55 -0.22 1.37 -3.89
CA SER A 55 -1.15 0.63 -3.03
C SER A 55 -2.32 1.49 -2.55
N ALA A 56 -2.27 2.81 -2.74
CA ALA A 56 -3.31 3.71 -2.29
C ALA A 56 -4.58 3.53 -3.13
N ALA A 57 -5.65 3.06 -2.50
CA ALA A 57 -6.97 3.02 -3.11
C ALA A 57 -7.44 4.45 -3.41
N THR A 58 -7.96 4.67 -4.61
CA THR A 58 -8.52 5.96 -5.02
C THR A 58 -10.03 5.93 -4.96
N GLU A 59 -10.62 7.08 -4.64
CA GLU A 59 -12.05 7.21 -4.39
C GLU A 59 -12.63 8.33 -5.25
N LYS A 60 -13.71 8.03 -5.98
CA LYS A 60 -14.39 8.99 -6.86
C LYS A 60 -15.89 8.98 -6.61
N ILE A 61 -16.46 10.14 -6.32
CA ILE A 61 -17.92 10.33 -6.26
C ILE A 61 -18.48 10.25 -7.69
N LEU A 62 -19.53 9.45 -7.87
CA LEU A 62 -20.24 9.33 -9.14
C LEU A 62 -21.36 10.36 -9.23
N ALA A 63 -21.58 10.88 -10.44
CA ALA A 63 -22.63 11.88 -10.68
C ALA A 63 -24.05 11.31 -10.57
N GLY A 64 -24.19 9.98 -10.57
CA GLY A 64 -25.46 9.28 -10.52
C GLY A 64 -25.27 7.78 -10.28
N PRO A 65 -26.35 6.99 -10.40
CA PRO A 65 -26.28 5.54 -10.28
C PRO A 65 -25.40 4.94 -11.40
N PRO A 66 -24.77 3.78 -11.13
CA PRO A 66 -23.98 3.07 -12.12
C PRO A 66 -24.85 2.51 -13.25
N SER A 67 -24.21 2.06 -14.33
CA SER A 67 -24.91 1.43 -15.45
C SER A 67 -25.75 0.23 -14.98
N THR A 68 -26.89 0.03 -15.66
CA THR A 68 -27.75 -1.13 -15.46
C THR A 68 -26.93 -2.41 -15.68
N ARG A 69 -27.00 -3.33 -14.73
CA ARG A 69 -26.22 -4.57 -14.76
C ARG A 69 -26.98 -5.70 -14.06
N ALA A 70 -26.81 -6.90 -14.58
CA ALA A 70 -27.28 -8.14 -14.00
C ALA A 70 -26.13 -8.85 -13.26
N TYR A 71 -26.50 -9.75 -12.34
CA TYR A 71 -25.56 -10.66 -11.67
C TYR A 71 -24.36 -9.99 -10.96
N ALA A 72 -24.52 -8.73 -10.56
CA ALA A 72 -23.62 -8.07 -9.62
C ALA A 72 -23.92 -8.57 -8.20
N SER A 73 -22.90 -8.55 -7.33
CA SER A 73 -23.13 -8.75 -5.90
C SER A 73 -23.49 -7.41 -5.25
N LEU A 74 -24.44 -7.41 -4.32
CA LEU A 74 -24.79 -6.26 -3.49
C LEU A 74 -24.80 -6.71 -2.03
N THR A 75 -23.92 -6.14 -1.22
CA THR A 75 -23.68 -6.57 0.15
C THR A 75 -23.76 -5.38 1.11
N PRO A 76 -24.38 -5.52 2.29
CA PRO A 76 -24.34 -4.46 3.28
C PRO A 76 -22.93 -4.29 3.82
N HIS A 77 -22.51 -3.04 4.00
CA HIS A 77 -21.26 -2.74 4.68
C HIS A 77 -21.37 -3.16 6.16
N PRO A 78 -20.35 -3.82 6.74
CA PRO A 78 -20.46 -4.48 8.05
C PRO A 78 -20.51 -3.51 9.25
N ILE A 79 -20.17 -2.23 9.02
CA ILE A 79 -20.06 -1.20 10.07
C ILE A 79 -20.87 0.04 9.68
N ASN A 80 -20.50 0.70 8.58
CA ASN A 80 -21.20 1.86 8.03
C ASN A 80 -22.57 1.51 7.43
N ASN A 81 -23.50 2.47 7.44
CA ASN A 81 -24.77 2.39 6.74
C ASN A 81 -24.58 2.62 5.22
N GLU A 82 -23.92 1.69 4.55
CA GLU A 82 -23.62 1.73 3.12
C GLU A 82 -23.88 0.36 2.49
N LEU A 83 -24.16 0.33 1.19
CA LEU A 83 -24.18 -0.91 0.40
C LEU A 83 -22.94 -0.94 -0.48
N ILE A 84 -22.33 -2.12 -0.60
CA ILE A 84 -21.17 -2.39 -1.43
C ILE A 84 -21.63 -3.23 -2.63
N MET A 85 -21.36 -2.75 -3.83
CA MET A 85 -21.61 -3.46 -5.08
C MET A 85 -20.31 -3.79 -5.80
N PHE A 86 -20.20 -5.01 -6.31
CA PHE A 86 -19.06 -5.42 -7.12
C PHE A 86 -19.50 -6.18 -8.38
N GLY A 87 -18.80 -5.90 -9.48
CA GLY A 87 -18.90 -6.65 -10.73
C GLY A 87 -20.26 -6.59 -11.41
N GLY A 88 -20.68 -7.73 -11.95
CA GLY A 88 -21.88 -7.90 -12.77
C GLY A 88 -21.61 -7.77 -14.27
N GLU A 89 -22.66 -7.88 -15.06
CA GLU A 89 -22.59 -7.82 -16.52
C GLU A 89 -23.78 -7.10 -17.13
N TYR A 90 -23.59 -6.60 -18.36
CA TYR A 90 -24.65 -6.03 -19.18
C TYR A 90 -24.54 -6.58 -20.60
N HIS A 91 -25.66 -7.08 -21.13
CA HIS A 91 -25.75 -7.58 -22.49
C HIS A 91 -26.70 -6.68 -23.30
N ASN A 92 -26.18 -6.12 -24.41
CA ASN A 92 -26.95 -5.21 -25.26
C ASN A 92 -27.65 -5.91 -26.45
N GLY A 93 -27.59 -7.24 -26.53
CA GLY A 93 -28.11 -8.04 -27.65
C GLY A 93 -27.04 -8.44 -28.67
N GLN A 94 -25.83 -7.91 -28.58
CA GLN A 94 -24.70 -8.25 -29.46
C GLN A 94 -23.44 -8.60 -28.67
N THR A 95 -23.12 -7.81 -27.64
CA THR A 95 -21.93 -7.96 -26.82
C THR A 95 -22.29 -7.95 -25.34
N THR A 96 -21.50 -8.68 -24.55
CA THR A 96 -21.59 -8.68 -23.09
C THR A 96 -20.40 -7.91 -22.53
N GLU A 97 -20.69 -6.88 -21.74
CA GLU A 97 -19.70 -6.17 -20.94
C GLU A 97 -19.74 -6.73 -19.52
N VAL A 98 -18.57 -7.09 -18.99
CA VAL A 98 -18.42 -7.57 -17.60
C VAL A 98 -17.66 -6.51 -16.82
N TYR A 99 -18.16 -6.18 -15.63
CA TYR A 99 -17.62 -5.11 -14.80
C TYR A 99 -16.69 -5.65 -13.70
N ASN A 100 -15.75 -4.82 -13.26
CA ASN A 100 -14.86 -5.05 -12.11
C ASN A 100 -14.83 -3.86 -11.15
N GLU A 101 -15.84 -3.01 -11.20
CA GLU A 101 -15.90 -1.81 -10.38
C GLU A 101 -16.35 -2.17 -8.95
N LEU A 102 -15.67 -1.60 -7.96
CA LEU A 102 -16.11 -1.63 -6.57
C LEU A 102 -16.83 -0.31 -6.25
N LEU A 103 -18.10 -0.42 -5.92
CA LEU A 103 -19.00 0.71 -5.75
C LEU A 103 -19.60 0.71 -4.34
N PHE A 104 -19.70 1.88 -3.74
CA PHE A 104 -20.34 2.12 -2.46
C PHE A 104 -21.55 3.02 -2.68
N TYR A 105 -22.67 2.64 -2.11
CA TYR A 105 -23.90 3.41 -2.09
C TYR A 105 -24.24 3.83 -0.67
N ASN A 106 -24.40 5.13 -0.46
CA ASN A 106 -24.91 5.68 0.78
C ASN A 106 -26.40 6.02 0.62
N PRO A 107 -27.33 5.28 1.26
CA PRO A 107 -28.76 5.49 1.11
C PRO A 107 -29.25 6.80 1.76
N GLU A 108 -28.59 7.30 2.81
CA GLU A 108 -28.99 8.54 3.49
C GLU A 108 -28.74 9.77 2.61
N LYS A 109 -27.61 9.78 1.91
CA LYS A 109 -27.21 10.88 1.02
C LYS A 109 -27.64 10.65 -0.42
N ASN A 110 -28.10 9.44 -0.74
CA ASN A 110 -28.34 8.96 -2.10
C ASN A 110 -27.12 9.19 -3.03
N LEU A 111 -25.93 8.82 -2.53
CA LEU A 111 -24.66 9.05 -3.23
C LEU A 111 -23.97 7.74 -3.58
N TRP A 112 -23.44 7.70 -4.81
CA TRP A 112 -22.63 6.60 -5.30
C TRP A 112 -21.17 6.99 -5.37
N ARG A 113 -20.32 6.02 -5.10
CA ARG A 113 -18.88 6.22 -5.03
C ARG A 113 -18.14 5.01 -5.54
N GLN A 114 -17.14 5.24 -6.37
CA GLN A 114 -16.27 4.20 -6.90
C GLN A 114 -14.95 4.20 -6.15
N VAL A 115 -14.54 3.01 -5.71
CA VAL A 115 -13.22 2.77 -5.15
C VAL A 115 -12.42 1.96 -6.15
N LYS A 116 -11.23 2.44 -6.49
CA LYS A 116 -10.25 1.69 -7.28
C LYS A 116 -9.09 1.34 -6.38
N ALA A 117 -9.00 0.07 -6.04
CA ALA A 117 -7.89 -0.49 -5.31
C ALA A 117 -6.89 -1.15 -6.28
N PRO A 118 -5.58 -1.03 -6.02
CA PRO A 118 -4.57 -1.80 -6.71
C PRO A 118 -4.73 -3.29 -6.38
N GLY A 119 -4.58 -4.15 -7.38
CA GLY A 119 -4.85 -5.59 -7.22
C GLY A 119 -6.33 -5.94 -7.06
N ALA A 120 -7.25 -5.04 -7.45
CA ALA A 120 -8.68 -5.35 -7.48
C ALA A 120 -8.97 -6.60 -8.33
N PRO A 121 -9.99 -7.41 -7.98
CA PRO A 121 -10.31 -8.62 -8.73
C PRO A 121 -10.64 -8.32 -10.20
N PRO A 122 -10.35 -9.25 -11.13
CA PRO A 122 -10.75 -9.10 -12.53
C PRO A 122 -12.27 -9.05 -12.71
N PRO A 123 -12.76 -8.58 -13.88
CA PRO A 123 -14.18 -8.54 -14.20
C PRO A 123 -14.85 -9.90 -14.01
N ARG A 124 -16.00 -9.92 -13.33
CA ARG A 124 -16.75 -11.15 -13.03
C ARG A 124 -18.23 -10.88 -12.80
N SER A 125 -19.05 -11.85 -13.19
CA SER A 125 -20.51 -11.88 -13.00
C SER A 125 -20.92 -13.15 -12.24
N ALA A 126 -22.14 -13.16 -11.70
CA ALA A 126 -22.74 -14.29 -10.98
C ALA A 126 -21.89 -14.84 -9.81
N HIS A 127 -21.08 -13.97 -9.21
CA HIS A 127 -20.22 -14.30 -8.07
C HIS A 127 -20.93 -13.99 -6.75
N GLN A 128 -20.40 -14.56 -5.66
CA GLN A 128 -20.84 -14.27 -4.30
C GLN A 128 -19.84 -13.32 -3.62
N ALA A 129 -20.35 -12.46 -2.75
CA ALA A 129 -19.54 -11.58 -1.92
C ALA A 129 -20.13 -11.55 -0.51
N VAL A 130 -19.24 -11.48 0.49
CA VAL A 130 -19.59 -11.33 1.88
C VAL A 130 -18.68 -10.25 2.45
N ALA A 131 -19.27 -9.25 3.13
CA ALA A 131 -18.51 -8.24 3.82
C ALA A 131 -18.39 -8.63 5.30
N THR A 132 -17.17 -8.63 5.83
CA THR A 132 -16.89 -8.91 7.24
C THR A 132 -16.25 -7.70 7.89
N PRO A 133 -16.53 -7.41 9.18
CA PRO A 133 -15.75 -6.41 9.90
C PRO A 133 -14.28 -6.84 9.88
N ALA A 134 -13.42 -5.99 9.32
CA ALA A 134 -11.98 -6.22 9.41
C ALA A 134 -11.57 -6.24 10.89
N ASN A 135 -10.95 -7.35 11.33
CA ASN A 135 -10.08 -7.24 12.50
C ASN A 135 -9.02 -6.19 12.18
N LYS A 136 -8.61 -5.41 13.19
CA LYS A 136 -7.75 -4.20 13.12
C LYS A 136 -6.44 -4.32 12.29
N TYR A 137 -6.14 -5.49 11.74
CA TYR A 137 -4.94 -5.86 11.00
C TYR A 137 -5.17 -6.19 9.51
N ASP A 138 -6.41 -6.21 8.98
CA ASP A 138 -6.65 -6.55 7.57
C ASP A 138 -7.86 -5.77 7.01
N GLN A 139 -7.69 -4.49 6.66
CA GLN A 139 -8.76 -3.61 6.13
C GLN A 139 -9.12 -3.90 4.66
N LEU A 140 -9.16 -5.17 4.25
CA LEU A 140 -9.57 -5.57 2.92
C LEU A 140 -10.83 -6.43 3.00
N ILE A 141 -11.89 -5.95 2.34
CA ILE A 141 -13.10 -6.74 2.08
C ILE A 141 -12.65 -7.99 1.32
N ARG A 142 -12.68 -9.15 1.97
CA ARG A 142 -12.42 -10.43 1.31
C ARG A 142 -13.66 -10.85 0.54
N ILE A 143 -13.65 -10.64 -0.77
CA ILE A 143 -14.58 -11.32 -1.69
C ILE A 143 -14.09 -12.77 -1.78
N SER A 144 -14.66 -13.66 -0.96
CA SER A 144 -14.31 -15.08 -0.97
C SER A 144 -14.84 -15.74 -2.25
N GLU A 145 -13.94 -16.34 -3.03
CA GLU A 145 -14.30 -17.29 -4.09
C GLU A 145 -14.82 -18.58 -3.45
N LEU A 146 -16.14 -18.75 -3.38
CA LEU A 146 -16.75 -20.07 -3.24
C LEU A 146 -16.79 -20.69 -4.64
N PHE A 147 -15.69 -21.32 -5.05
CA PHE A 147 -15.76 -22.27 -6.16
C PHE A 147 -16.54 -23.50 -5.68
N GLN A 148 -17.65 -23.75 -6.37
CA GLN A 148 -18.37 -25.03 -6.38
C GLN A 148 -17.38 -26.20 -6.44
N TYR A 149 -17.38 -27.05 -5.42
CA TYR A 149 -17.32 -28.49 -5.68
C TYR A 149 -18.74 -28.91 -6.02
N ALA A 150 -18.95 -29.25 -7.30
CA ALA A 150 -20.04 -30.12 -7.72
C ALA A 150 -19.70 -31.58 -7.34
#